data_AF-A0A951VK05-F1
#
_entry.id   AF-A0A951VK05-F1
#
_cell.length_a   1.000
_cell.length_b   1.000
_cell.length_c   1.000
_cell.angle_alpha   90.00
_cell.angle_beta   90.00
_cell.angle_gamma   90.00
#
_symmetry.space_group_name_H-M   'P 1'
#
loop_
_entity.id
_entity.type
_entity.pdbx_description
1 polymer ?
#
loop_
_entity_poly.entity_id
_entity_poly.type
_entity_poly.pdbx_seq_one_letter_code
_entity_poly.pdbx_strand_id
1 'polypeptide(L)'
;MSIRQEKFARLIQKELAEVFMENRSAMFHNAFITISSVTVSPDLGYAKVYLSFLNEKNKEELLHNIEAHKVPIRRELAARIRKQVRVIPDLQFFIDDSLDYVFKMEQLFAEINKKDKES
;
A
#
# COMPACT_ATOMS: atom_id res chain seq x y z
N MET A 1 -4.16 -14.32 7.69
CA MET A 1 -4.03 -13.07 8.48
C MET A 1 -4.78 -13.25 9.78
N SER A 2 -4.35 -12.64 10.89
CA SER A 2 -5.15 -12.63 12.13
C SER A 2 -6.35 -11.67 11.99
N ILE A 3 -7.46 -11.96 12.67
CA ILE A 3 -8.65 -11.07 12.75
C ILE A 3 -8.24 -9.65 13.17
N ARG A 4 -7.24 -9.50 14.04
CA ARG A 4 -6.70 -8.20 14.45
C ARG A 4 -6.04 -7.45 13.28
N GLN A 5 -5.26 -8.15 12.47
CA GLN A 5 -4.61 -7.58 11.30
C GLN A 5 -5.63 -7.16 10.25
N GLU A 6 -6.66 -7.98 10.01
CA GLU A 6 -7.72 -7.63 9.07
C GLU A 6 -8.50 -6.39 9.50
N LYS A 7 -8.86 -6.28 10.79
CA LYS A 7 -9.53 -5.08 11.31
C LYS A 7 -8.65 -3.83 11.15
N PHE A 8 -7.36 -3.96 11.43
CA PHE A 8 -6.40 -2.87 11.29
C PHE A 8 -6.20 -2.46 9.83
N ALA A 9 -6.07 -3.43 8.92
CA ALA A 9 -5.97 -3.20 7.48
C ALA A 9 -7.23 -2.50 6.93
N ARG A 10 -8.43 -2.95 7.32
CA ARG A 10 -9.69 -2.31 6.92
C ARG A 10 -9.80 -0.87 7.41
N LEU A 11 -9.37 -0.61 8.65
CA LEU A 11 -9.31 0.76 9.19
C LEU A 11 -8.36 1.63 8.33
N ILE A 12 -7.14 1.16 8.08
CA ILE A 12 -6.17 1.90 7.26
C ILE A 12 -6.71 2.13 5.85
N GLN A 13 -7.30 1.11 5.23
CA GLN A 13 -7.86 1.21 3.87
C GLN A 13 -8.94 2.29 3.80
N LYS A 14 -9.87 2.30 4.77
CA LYS A 14 -10.95 3.29 4.81
C LYS A 14 -10.39 4.71 4.97
N GLU A 15 -9.51 4.91 5.95
CA GLU A 15 -9.02 6.24 6.31
C GLU A 15 -8.07 6.79 5.24
N LEU A 16 -7.22 5.94 4.63
CA LEU A 16 -6.42 6.36 3.49
C LEU A 16 -7.28 6.67 2.25
N ALA A 17 -8.38 5.96 2.02
CA ALA A 17 -9.25 6.27 0.88
C ALA A 17 -9.84 7.68 1.02
N GLU A 18 -10.22 8.09 2.22
CA GLU A 18 -10.67 9.46 2.50
C GLU A 18 -9.54 10.48 2.31
N VAL A 19 -8.33 10.21 2.82
CA VAL A 19 -7.14 11.06 2.62
C VAL A 19 -6.85 11.28 1.13
N PHE A 20 -6.86 10.22 0.33
CA PHE A 20 -6.60 10.31 -1.11
C PHE A 20 -7.70 11.09 -1.84
N MET A 21 -8.96 10.93 -1.42
CA MET A 21 -10.08 11.63 -2.02
C MET A 21 -10.06 13.13 -1.72
N GLU A 22 -9.74 13.53 -0.48
CA GLU A 22 -9.67 14.93 -0.05
C GLU A 22 -8.47 15.66 -0.69
N ASN A 23 -7.33 14.98 -0.84
CA ASN A 23 -6.10 15.58 -1.38
C ASN A 23 -5.93 15.43 -2.90
N ARG A 24 -6.91 14.84 -3.59
CA ARG A 24 -6.85 14.50 -5.02
C ARG A 24 -6.41 15.67 -5.92
N SER A 25 -6.95 16.86 -5.69
CA SER A 25 -6.65 18.02 -6.52
C SER A 25 -5.27 18.60 -6.24
N ALA A 26 -4.86 18.63 -4.97
CA ALA A 26 -3.61 19.25 -4.56
C ALA A 26 -2.39 18.36 -4.80
N MET A 27 -2.52 17.04 -4.63
CA MET A 27 -1.37 16.12 -4.64
C MET A 27 -1.30 15.23 -5.88
N PHE A 28 -2.40 14.98 -6.59
CA PHE A 28 -2.47 13.91 -7.58
C PHE A 28 -2.99 14.35 -8.96
N HIS A 29 -2.88 15.63 -9.32
CA HIS A 29 -3.31 16.15 -10.64
C HIS A 29 -4.75 15.74 -11.02
N ASN A 30 -5.66 15.65 -10.06
CA ASN A 30 -7.03 15.16 -10.26
C ASN A 30 -7.15 13.71 -10.75
N ALA A 31 -6.09 12.90 -10.71
CA ALA A 31 -6.13 11.48 -11.03
C ALA A 31 -7.11 10.72 -10.12
N PHE A 32 -7.79 9.73 -10.71
CA PHE A 32 -8.70 8.86 -9.97
C PHE A 32 -7.93 7.69 -9.39
N ILE A 33 -7.55 7.82 -8.12
CA ILE A 33 -6.79 6.83 -7.37
C ILE A 33 -7.73 6.19 -6.35
N THR A 34 -7.74 4.86 -6.30
CA THR A 34 -8.49 4.07 -5.32
C THR A 34 -7.58 3.07 -4.63
N ILE A 35 -7.93 2.66 -3.40
CA ILE A 35 -7.15 1.69 -2.64
C ILE A 35 -7.84 0.33 -2.77
N SER A 36 -7.23 -0.58 -3.52
CA SER A 36 -7.83 -1.90 -3.79
C SER A 36 -7.68 -2.85 -2.60
N SER A 37 -6.50 -2.88 -1.99
CA SER A 37 -6.25 -3.69 -0.81
C SER A 37 -5.17 -3.11 0.09
N VAL A 38 -5.22 -3.47 1.36
CA VAL A 38 -4.18 -3.15 2.34
C VAL A 38 -3.76 -4.41 3.06
N THR A 39 -2.45 -4.66 3.11
CA THR A 39 -1.86 -5.78 3.85
C THR A 39 -0.92 -5.24 4.91
N VAL A 40 -1.05 -5.72 6.16
CA VAL A 40 -0.26 -5.25 7.29
C VAL A 40 0.65 -6.35 7.83
N SER A 41 1.84 -5.98 8.30
CA SER A 41 2.79 -6.90 8.92
C SER A 41 2.25 -7.44 10.27
N PRO A 42 2.76 -8.59 10.77
CA PRO A 42 2.33 -9.17 12.05
C PRO A 42 2.48 -8.25 13.27
N ASP A 43 3.51 -7.41 13.26
CA ASP A 43 3.80 -6.40 14.29
C ASP A 43 3.03 -5.08 14.09
N LEU A 44 2.25 -4.95 13.01
CA LEU A 44 1.50 -3.75 12.61
C LEU A 44 2.39 -2.53 12.29
N GLY A 45 3.70 -2.72 12.18
CA GLY A 45 4.66 -1.65 11.91
C GLY A 45 4.68 -1.19 10.45
N TYR A 46 4.24 -2.04 9.52
CA TYR A 46 4.23 -1.77 8.08
C TYR A 46 2.88 -2.07 7.46
N ALA A 47 2.47 -1.24 6.50
CA ALA A 47 1.27 -1.43 5.70
C ALA A 47 1.62 -1.29 4.21
N LYS A 48 1.39 -2.37 3.46
CA LYS A 48 1.40 -2.38 2.00
C LYS A 48 0.04 -1.94 1.50
N VAL A 49 0.00 -0.87 0.73
CA VAL A 49 -1.21 -0.25 0.19
C VAL A 49 -1.19 -0.42 -1.31
N TYR A 50 -2.13 -1.18 -1.85
CA TYR A 50 -2.28 -1.41 -3.27
C TYR A 50 -3.24 -0.38 -3.86
N LEU A 51 -2.79 0.31 -4.89
CA LEU A 51 -3.46 1.43 -5.53
C LEU A 51 -3.90 1.04 -6.93
N SER A 52 -5.15 1.35 -7.24
CA SER A 52 -5.72 1.23 -8.58
C SER A 52 -5.95 2.63 -9.16
N PHE A 53 -5.50 2.81 -10.40
CA PHE A 53 -5.54 4.07 -11.13
C PHE A 53 -6.50 3.93 -12.31
N LEU A 54 -7.54 4.75 -12.35
CA LEU A 54 -8.54 4.71 -13.41
C LEU A 54 -8.18 5.68 -14.55
N ASN A 55 -8.17 5.16 -15.79
CA ASN A 55 -7.90 5.92 -17.02
C ASN A 55 -6.54 6.64 -17.07
N GLU A 56 -5.54 6.14 -16.33
CA GLU A 56 -4.21 6.73 -16.32
C GLU A 56 -3.20 5.90 -17.13
N LYS A 57 -2.41 6.58 -17.97
CA LYS A 57 -1.35 5.93 -18.76
C LYS A 57 -0.02 5.88 -18.02
N ASN A 58 0.25 6.87 -17.17
CA ASN A 58 1.52 7.01 -16.46
C ASN A 58 1.40 6.60 -14.99
N LYS A 59 1.01 5.34 -14.72
CA LYS A 59 0.83 4.83 -13.35
C LYS A 59 2.11 4.92 -12.50
N GLU A 60 3.26 4.65 -13.10
CA GLU A 60 4.56 4.69 -12.41
C GLU A 60 4.93 6.10 -11.96
N GLU A 61 4.67 7.10 -12.81
CA GLU A 61 4.90 8.50 -12.48
C GLU A 61 4.01 8.95 -11.32
N LEU A 62 2.73 8.57 -11.34
CA LEU A 62 1.82 8.83 -10.23
C LEU A 62 2.26 8.12 -8.95
N LEU A 63 2.72 6.88 -9.04
CA LEU A 63 3.25 6.15 -7.89
C LEU A 63 4.46 6.88 -7.29
N HIS A 64 5.38 7.35 -8.14
CA HIS A 64 6.53 8.14 -7.69
C HIS A 64 6.10 9.42 -6.98
N ASN A 65 5.11 10.13 -7.54
CA ASN A 65 4.55 11.32 -6.92
C ASN A 65 3.85 11.02 -5.57
N ILE A 66 3.12 9.89 -5.47
CA ILE A 66 2.53 9.44 -4.20
C ILE A 66 3.61 9.13 -3.16
N GLU A 67 4.70 8.47 -3.57
CA GLU A 67 5.81 8.16 -2.67
C GLU A 67 6.52 9.45 -2.20
N ALA A 68 6.65 10.46 -3.06
CA ALA A 68 7.15 11.78 -2.66
C ALA A 68 6.24 12.46 -1.60
N HIS A 69 4.93 12.20 -1.66
CA HIS A 69 3.94 12.67 -0.69
C HIS A 69 3.67 11.69 0.46
N LYS A 70 4.46 10.63 0.61
CA LYS A 70 4.26 9.61 1.65
C LYS A 70 4.25 10.19 3.07
N VAL A 71 5.13 11.14 3.37
CA VAL A 71 5.21 11.79 4.69
C VAL A 71 3.94 12.57 5.04
N PRO A 72 3.44 13.51 4.20
CA PRO A 72 2.18 14.19 4.47
C PRO A 72 0.99 13.21 4.54
N ILE A 73 0.89 12.24 3.63
CA ILE A 73 -0.18 11.22 3.66
C ILE A 73 -0.17 10.45 4.99
N ARG A 74 0.99 9.99 5.44
CA ARG A 74 1.13 9.29 6.72
C ARG A 74 0.77 10.17 7.92
N ARG A 75 1.12 11.46 7.90
CA ARG A 75 0.75 12.41 8.96
C ARG A 75 -0.76 12.60 9.05
N GLU A 76 -1.43 12.71 7.92
CA GLU A 76 -2.88 12.85 7.88
C GLU A 76 -3.58 11.57 8.35
N LEU A 77 -3.13 10.40 7.88
CA LEU A 77 -3.59 9.12 8.40
C LEU A 77 -3.42 9.06 9.93
N ALA A 78 -2.25 9.44 10.44
CA ALA A 78 -1.97 9.46 11.87
C ALA A 78 -2.94 10.38 12.63
N ALA A 79 -3.26 11.55 12.09
CA ALA A 79 -4.21 12.47 12.71
C ALA A 79 -5.60 11.83 12.88
N ARG A 80 -6.05 11.03 11.91
CA ARG A 80 -7.34 10.31 11.93
C ARG A 80 -7.34 9.11 12.88
N ILE A 81 -6.30 8.27 12.85
CA ILE A 81 -6.33 6.97 13.53
C ILE A 81 -5.61 6.91 14.89
N ARG A 82 -4.80 7.91 15.27
CA ARG A 82 -3.95 7.88 16.48
C ARG A 82 -4.66 7.53 17.79
N LYS A 83 -5.97 7.79 17.90
CA LYS A 83 -6.77 7.45 19.11
C LYS A 83 -7.21 5.99 19.14
N GLN A 84 -7.23 5.32 17.99
CA GLN A 84 -7.75 3.95 17.82
C GLN A 84 -6.62 2.92 17.78
N VAL A 85 -5.37 3.34 17.58
CA VAL A 85 -4.25 2.46 17.27
C VAL A 85 -3.03 2.80 18.11
N ARG A 86 -2.25 1.77 18.46
CA ARG A 86 -1.01 1.93 19.25
C ARG A 86 0.20 2.31 18.40
N VAL A 87 0.18 1.93 17.12
CA VAL A 87 1.28 2.14 16.17
C VAL A 87 0.71 2.71 14.89
N ILE A 88 1.36 3.74 14.36
CA ILE A 88 1.11 4.24 13.00
C ILE A 88 2.10 3.54 12.08
N PRO A 89 1.61 2.71 11.14
CA PRO A 89 2.50 1.94 10.28
C PRO A 89 3.27 2.87 9.35
N ASP A 90 4.43 2.41 8.88
CA ASP A 90 5.01 2.97 7.67
C ASP A 90 4.23 2.46 6.45
N LEU A 91 4.00 3.35 5.48
CA LEU A 91 3.19 3.07 4.31
C LEU A 91 4.08 2.71 3.14
N GLN A 92 3.76 1.66 2.42
CA GLN A 92 4.42 1.30 1.16
C GLN A 92 3.35 1.20 0.08
N PHE A 93 3.48 2.00 -0.96
CA PHE A 93 2.51 2.04 -2.05
C PHE A 93 2.95 1.13 -3.19
N PHE A 94 1.99 0.40 -3.75
CA PHE A 94 2.18 -0.49 -4.89
C PHE A 94 1.05 -0.24 -5.87
N ILE A 95 1.35 -0.32 -7.16
CA ILE A 95 0.30 -0.41 -8.17
C ILE A 95 -0.34 -1.80 -8.04
N ASP A 96 -1.66 -1.87 -8.14
CA ASP A 96 -2.39 -3.12 -8.21
C ASP A 96 -2.19 -3.80 -9.57
N ASP A 97 -0.96 -4.24 -9.81
CA ASP A 97 -0.58 -5.18 -10.86
C ASP A 97 -0.41 -6.54 -10.18
N SER A 98 -1.53 -7.10 -9.70
CA SER A 98 -1.60 -8.39 -9.00
C SER A 98 -1.05 -9.58 -9.80
N LEU A 99 -0.60 -9.37 -11.05
CA LEU A 99 0.17 -10.31 -11.86
C LEU A 99 1.69 -10.28 -11.53
N ASP A 100 2.32 -9.12 -11.41
CA ASP A 100 3.80 -9.03 -11.29
C ASP A 100 4.33 -9.54 -9.95
N TYR A 101 3.54 -9.41 -8.88
CA TYR A 101 3.88 -9.95 -7.56
C TYR A 101 3.91 -11.48 -7.55
N VAL A 102 3.00 -12.14 -8.28
CA VAL A 102 2.97 -13.60 -8.42
C VAL A 102 4.21 -14.06 -9.19
N PHE A 103 4.53 -13.40 -10.30
CA PHE A 103 5.72 -13.72 -11.09
C PHE A 103 7.03 -13.56 -10.30
N LYS A 104 7.18 -12.48 -9.51
CA LYS A 104 8.37 -12.27 -8.68
C LYS A 104 8.49 -13.30 -7.56
N MET A 105 7.37 -13.72 -6.97
CA MET A 105 7.35 -14.79 -5.97
C MET A 105 7.75 -16.13 -6.58
N GLU A 106 7.19 -16.51 -7.73
CA GLU A 106 7.59 -17.73 -8.44
C GLU A 106 9.09 -17.74 -8.77
N GLN A 107 9.64 -16.60 -9.21
CA GLN A 107 11.08 -16.49 -9.48
C GLN A 107 11.94 -16.68 -8.22
N LEU A 108 11.58 -16.03 -7.10
CA LEU A 108 12.29 -16.19 -5.82
C LEU A 108 12.20 -17.63 -5.29
N PHE A 109 11.03 -18.27 -5.37
CA PHE A 109 10.86 -19.67 -4.98
C PHE A 109 11.62 -20.63 -5.90
N ALA A 110 11.74 -20.32 -7.19
CA ALA A 110 12.53 -21.10 -8.14
C ALA A 110 14.03 -21.00 -7.86
N GLU A 111 14.54 -19.83 -7.45
CA GLU A 111 15.95 -19.64 -7.08
C GLU A 111 16.31 -20.38 -5.78
N ILE A 112 15.43 -20.37 -4.78
CA ILE A 112 15.63 -21.10 -3.52
C ILE A 112 15.66 -22.62 -3.78
N ASN A 113 14.69 -23.14 -4.56
CA ASN A 113 14.65 -24.57 -4.92
C ASN A 113 15.84 -25.03 -5.78
N LYS A 114 16.49 -24.13 -6.53
CA LYS A 114 17.71 -24.46 -7.27
C LYS A 114 18.91 -24.61 -6.34
N LYS A 115 19.05 -23.76 -5.32
CA LYS A 115 20.14 -23.85 -4.35
C LYS A 115 20.10 -25.14 -3.52
N ASP A 116 18.92 -25.66 -3.23
CA ASP A 116 18.75 -26.92 -2.50
C ASP A 116 19.06 -28.17 -3.34
N LYS A 117 19.16 -28.05 -4.68
CA LYS A 117 19.54 -29.17 -5.58
C LYS A 117 21.03 -29.19 -5.93
N GLU A 118 21.78 -28.16 -5.56
CA GLU A 118 23.23 -28.05 -5.78
C GLU A 118 24.03 -28.19 -4.47
N SER A 119 23.40 -28.58 -3.35
CA SER A 119 24.03 -28.94 -2.07
C SER A 119 23.88 -30.42 -1.76
#